data_AF-A0A2A2QB29-F1
#
_entry.id   AF-A0A2A2QB29-F1
#
_cell.length_a   1.000
_cell.length_b   1.000
_cell.length_c   1.000
_cell.angle_alpha   90.00
_cell.angle_beta   90.00
_cell.angle_gamma   90.00
#
_symmetry.space_group_name_H-M   'P 1'
#
loop_
_entity.id
_entity.type
_entity.pdbx_description
1 polymer ?
#
loop_
_entity_poly.entity_id
_entity_poly.type
_entity_poly.pdbx_seq_one_letter_code
_entity_poly.pdbx_strand_id
1 'polypeptide(L)'
;MNPIKLSLLLAQQAELLRQVRLANLAGAYRTLRDLAARIGRSPLQGRVHLRPVDPAQERFCVTLVALEQNQSLVEEHLGDDDLVRLADAISCATGMPTQECSFDIGQLAEFAGMLRAELEASGVEFDESVAGPSHERNR
;
A
#
# COMPACT_ATOMS: atom_id res chain seq x y z
N MET A 1 3.99 29.04 -29.17
CA MET A 1 3.88 28.64 -27.76
C MET A 1 3.88 29.91 -26.92
N ASN A 2 2.85 30.13 -26.10
CA ASN A 2 2.85 31.25 -25.17
C ASN A 2 3.87 30.98 -24.05
N PRO A 3 4.70 31.97 -23.67
CA PRO A 3 5.65 31.80 -22.58
C PRO A 3 4.91 31.58 -21.27
N ILE A 4 5.19 30.48 -20.59
CA ILE A 4 4.66 30.19 -19.25
C ILE A 4 5.44 31.04 -18.25
N LYS A 5 4.73 31.76 -17.39
CA LYS A 5 5.35 32.56 -16.31
C LYS A 5 5.76 31.65 -15.15
N LEU A 6 6.94 31.90 -14.57
CA LEU A 6 7.43 31.15 -13.40
C LEU A 6 6.43 31.17 -12.22
N SER A 7 5.78 32.30 -11.97
CA SER A 7 4.76 32.41 -10.90
C SER A 7 3.55 31.50 -11.12
N LEU A 8 3.19 31.22 -12.38
CA LEU A 8 2.12 30.28 -12.71
C LEU A 8 2.56 28.84 -12.44
N LEU A 9 3.80 28.48 -12.79
CA LEU A 9 4.36 27.15 -12.49
C LEU A 9 4.43 26.90 -10.97
N LEU A 10 4.86 27.89 -10.19
CA LEU A 10 4.91 27.80 -8.74
C LEU A 10 3.51 27.67 -8.13
N ALA A 11 2.51 28.38 -8.67
CA ALA A 11 1.13 28.25 -8.22
C ALA A 11 0.53 26.87 -8.55
N GLN A 12 0.88 26.29 -9.69
CA GLN A 12 0.43 24.95 -10.10
C GLN A 12 1.12 23.82 -9.34
N GLN A 13 2.31 24.06 -8.78
CA GLN A 13 3.09 23.05 -8.06
C GLN A 13 2.31 22.40 -6.92
N ALA A 14 1.58 23.18 -6.13
CA ALA A 14 0.82 22.66 -4.99
C ALA A 14 -0.28 21.67 -5.44
N GLU A 15 -0.98 21.99 -6.52
CA GLU A 15 -2.03 21.12 -7.07
C GLU A 15 -1.44 19.85 -7.68
N LEU A 16 -0.31 19.95 -8.39
CA LEU A 16 0.40 18.78 -8.92
C LEU A 16 0.88 17.86 -7.80
N LEU A 17 1.45 18.41 -6.72
CA LEU A 17 1.88 17.62 -5.56
C LEU A 17 0.70 16.92 -4.89
N ARG A 18 -0.45 17.60 -4.78
CA ARG A 18 -1.69 16.99 -4.26
C ARG A 18 -2.15 15.83 -5.14
N GLN A 19 -2.16 16.00 -6.45
CA GLN A 19 -2.54 14.95 -7.40
C GLN A 19 -1.58 13.76 -7.36
N VAL A 20 -0.27 14.00 -7.28
CA VAL A 20 0.74 12.94 -7.11
C VAL A 20 0.49 12.16 -5.82
N ARG A 21 0.21 12.85 -4.71
CA ARG A 21 -0.12 12.19 -3.43
C ARG A 21 -1.34 11.28 -3.57
N LEU A 22 -2.43 11.77 -4.17
CA LEU A 22 -3.64 10.97 -4.37
C LEU A 22 -3.42 9.78 -5.30
N ALA A 23 -2.65 9.96 -6.38
CA ALA A 23 -2.29 8.89 -7.28
C ALA A 23 -1.48 7.79 -6.56
N ASN A 24 -0.53 8.19 -5.70
CA ASN A 24 0.26 7.25 -4.89
C ASN A 24 -0.63 6.48 -3.91
N LEU A 25 -1.54 7.16 -3.20
CA LEU A 25 -2.49 6.52 -2.29
C LEU A 25 -3.42 5.54 -3.01
N ALA A 26 -3.94 5.91 -4.19
CA ALA A 26 -4.76 5.02 -5.01
C ALA A 26 -3.99 3.78 -5.49
N GLY A 27 -2.72 3.97 -5.88
CA GLY A 27 -1.81 2.87 -6.21
C GLY A 27 -1.58 1.92 -5.04
N ALA A 28 -1.27 2.47 -3.86
CA ALA A 28 -1.09 1.72 -2.62
C ALA A 28 -2.36 0.96 -2.20
N TYR A 29 -3.53 1.59 -2.32
CA TYR A 29 -4.83 0.95 -2.06
C TYR A 29 -5.04 -0.28 -2.94
N ARG A 30 -4.84 -0.14 -4.25
CA ARG A 30 -4.99 -1.26 -5.20
C ARG A 30 -4.03 -2.40 -4.85
N THR A 31 -2.76 -2.08 -4.59
CA THR A 31 -1.74 -3.05 -4.20
C THR A 31 -2.16 -3.84 -2.95
N LEU A 32 -2.54 -3.15 -1.88
CA LEU A 32 -2.94 -3.82 -0.63
C LEU A 32 -4.22 -4.64 -0.80
N ARG A 33 -5.20 -4.14 -1.55
CA ARG A 33 -6.42 -4.88 -1.85
C ARG A 33 -6.11 -6.19 -2.59
N ASP A 34 -5.26 -6.13 -3.62
CA ASP A 34 -4.94 -7.29 -4.44
C ASP A 34 -4.09 -8.31 -3.65
N LEU A 35 -3.14 -7.84 -2.83
CA LEU A 35 -2.36 -8.69 -1.91
C LEU A 35 -3.25 -9.32 -0.83
N ALA A 36 -4.12 -8.55 -0.19
CA ALA A 36 -5.07 -9.04 0.81
C ALA A 36 -6.01 -10.10 0.21
N ALA A 37 -6.48 -9.91 -1.02
CA ALA A 37 -7.31 -10.89 -1.72
C ALA A 37 -6.55 -12.18 -2.05
N ARG A 38 -5.26 -12.09 -2.42
CA ARG A 38 -4.39 -13.26 -2.63
C ARG A 38 -4.15 -14.02 -1.32
N ILE A 39 -3.80 -13.29 -0.26
CA ILE A 39 -3.48 -13.86 1.06
C ILE A 39 -4.71 -14.46 1.71
N GLY A 40 -5.89 -13.83 1.59
CA GLY A 40 -7.15 -14.38 2.08
C GLY A 40 -7.59 -15.69 1.41
N ARG A 41 -6.99 -16.07 0.27
CA ARG A 41 -7.19 -17.37 -0.39
C ARG A 41 -6.09 -18.39 -0.07
N SER A 42 -5.06 -17.96 0.64
CA SER A 42 -3.91 -18.77 1.06
C SER A 42 -4.07 -19.16 2.54
N PRO A 43 -3.44 -20.27 2.99
CA PRO A 43 -3.31 -20.57 4.42
C PRO A 43 -2.35 -19.64 5.17
N LEU A 44 -1.83 -18.58 4.54
CA LEU A 44 -0.98 -17.57 5.17
C LEU A 44 -1.70 -16.88 6.33
N GLN A 45 -1.24 -17.15 7.55
CA GLN A 45 -1.71 -16.52 8.77
C GLN A 45 -0.53 -16.29 9.72
N GLY A 46 -0.73 -15.37 10.66
CA GLY A 46 0.21 -15.09 11.74
C GLY A 46 0.96 -13.78 11.56
N ARG A 47 1.75 -13.46 12.58
CA ARG A 47 2.47 -12.20 12.65
C ARG A 47 3.71 -12.21 11.77
N VAL A 48 3.83 -11.19 10.95
CA VAL A 48 5.00 -10.93 10.11
C VAL A 48 5.68 -9.64 10.55
N HIS A 49 6.97 -9.54 10.27
CA HIS A 49 7.78 -8.36 10.49
C HIS A 49 8.35 -7.90 9.15
N LEU A 50 7.87 -6.75 8.68
CA LEU A 50 8.31 -6.11 7.45
C LEU A 50 9.47 -5.18 7.75
N ARG A 51 10.55 -5.37 7.01
CA ARG A 51 11.79 -4.61 7.13
C ARG A 51 12.07 -3.94 5.79
N PRO A 52 11.93 -2.60 5.70
CA PRO A 52 12.24 -1.87 4.48
C PRO A 52 13.75 -1.84 4.21
N VAL A 53 14.11 -1.34 3.02
CA VAL A 53 15.50 -1.06 2.66
C VAL A 53 16.07 -0.02 3.62
N ASP A 54 17.25 -0.30 4.16
CA ASP A 54 17.96 0.58 5.09
C ASP A 54 19.47 0.47 4.84
N PRO A 55 20.02 1.36 3.99
CA PRO A 55 21.44 1.34 3.67
C PRO A 55 22.35 1.59 4.88
N ALA A 56 21.86 2.29 5.92
CA ALA A 56 22.64 2.56 7.13
C ALA A 56 22.86 1.29 7.98
N GLN A 57 22.00 0.28 7.80
CA GLN A 57 22.12 -1.05 8.41
C GLN A 57 22.52 -2.12 7.40
N GLU A 58 23.09 -1.74 6.25
CA GLU A 58 23.52 -2.67 5.17
C GLU A 58 22.37 -3.53 4.62
N ARG A 59 21.12 -3.06 4.71
CA ARG A 59 19.95 -3.74 4.16
C ARG A 59 19.57 -3.16 2.81
N PHE A 60 19.87 -3.89 1.76
CA PHE A 60 19.66 -3.46 0.37
C PHE A 60 18.38 -4.02 -0.27
N CYS A 61 17.63 -4.88 0.44
CA CYS A 61 16.35 -5.42 -0.01
C CYS A 61 15.30 -5.34 1.10
N VAL A 62 14.03 -5.31 0.68
CA VAL A 62 12.89 -5.46 1.59
C VAL A 62 12.81 -6.91 2.01
N THR A 63 12.59 -7.16 3.31
CA THR A 63 12.40 -8.52 3.83
C THR A 63 11.13 -8.60 4.66
N LEU A 64 10.45 -9.75 4.58
CA LEU A 64 9.28 -10.07 5.39
C LEU A 64 9.56 -11.37 6.15
N VAL A 65 9.57 -11.28 7.47
CA VAL A 65 9.93 -12.39 8.35
C VAL A 65 8.70 -12.84 9.13
N ALA A 66 8.30 -14.09 8.96
CA ALA A 66 7.27 -14.73 9.78
C ALA A 66 7.79 -14.96 11.20
N LEU A 67 7.04 -14.54 12.21
CA LEU A 67 7.41 -14.74 13.62
C LEU A 67 7.00 -16.12 14.16
N GLU A 68 6.18 -16.88 13.42
CA GLU A 68 5.56 -18.13 13.86
C GLU A 68 5.98 -19.36 13.01
N GLN A 69 7.23 -19.39 12.53
CA GLN A 69 7.82 -20.52 11.77
C GLN A 69 7.18 -20.83 10.40
N ASN A 70 6.32 -19.96 9.86
CA ASN A 70 5.68 -20.13 8.53
C ASN A 70 6.44 -19.44 7.39
N GLN A 71 7.76 -19.23 7.53
CA GLN A 71 8.55 -18.44 6.58
C GLN A 71 8.51 -19.01 5.15
N SER A 72 8.59 -20.33 5.00
CA SER A 72 8.56 -20.98 3.68
C SER A 72 7.24 -20.74 2.94
N LEU A 73 6.13 -20.62 3.66
CA LEU A 73 4.82 -20.33 3.09
C LEU A 73 4.73 -18.87 2.61
N VAL A 74 5.38 -17.95 3.33
CA VAL A 74 5.49 -16.54 2.93
C VAL A 74 6.26 -16.44 1.61
N GLU A 75 7.40 -17.10 1.51
CA GLU A 75 8.26 -17.10 0.32
C GLU A 75 7.62 -17.78 -0.90
N GLU A 76 6.74 -18.76 -0.69
CA GLU A 76 5.98 -19.40 -1.78
C GLU A 76 4.96 -18.44 -2.41
N HIS A 77 4.35 -17.57 -1.61
CA HIS A 77 3.23 -16.74 -2.03
C HIS A 77 3.58 -15.29 -2.33
N LEU A 78 4.71 -14.80 -1.81
CA LEU A 78 5.18 -13.42 -1.96
C LEU A 78 6.61 -13.42 -2.50
N GLY A 79 6.79 -12.91 -3.72
CA GLY A 79 8.11 -12.66 -4.29
C GLY A 79 8.67 -11.29 -3.91
N ASP A 80 9.91 -11.02 -4.29
CA ASP A 80 10.60 -9.77 -3.98
C ASP A 80 9.83 -8.52 -4.44
N ASP A 81 9.25 -8.56 -5.64
CA ASP A 81 8.42 -7.46 -6.16
C ASP A 81 7.16 -7.22 -5.31
N ASP A 82 6.56 -8.28 -4.78
CA ASP A 82 5.41 -8.16 -3.87
C ASP A 82 5.85 -7.50 -2.56
N LEU A 83 7.04 -7.85 -2.04
CA LEU A 83 7.59 -7.25 -0.82
C LEU A 83 7.90 -5.76 -0.97
N VAL A 84 8.51 -5.36 -2.09
CA VAL A 84 8.76 -3.95 -2.39
C VAL A 84 7.46 -3.16 -2.46
N ARG A 85 6.47 -3.67 -3.20
CA ARG A 85 5.15 -3.04 -3.33
C ARG A 85 4.40 -2.97 -2.00
N LEU A 86 4.53 -4.01 -1.17
CA LEU A 86 3.94 -4.05 0.16
C LEU A 86 4.56 -3.00 1.09
N ALA A 87 5.89 -2.88 1.09
CA ALA A 87 6.60 -1.87 1.88
C ALA A 87 6.21 -0.44 1.45
N ASP A 88 6.14 -0.18 0.15
CA ASP A 88 5.71 1.12 -0.38
C ASP A 88 4.25 1.44 0.01
N ALA A 89 3.36 0.45 -0.07
CA ALA A 89 1.95 0.66 0.24
C ALA A 89 1.70 0.86 1.74
N ILE A 90 2.37 0.11 2.61
CA ILE A 90 2.32 0.29 4.06
C ILE A 90 2.93 1.64 4.45
N SER A 91 4.03 2.03 3.81
CA SER A 91 4.64 3.35 3.97
C SER A 91 3.67 4.48 3.64
N CYS A 92 2.90 4.33 2.55
CA CYS A 92 1.85 5.29 2.19
C CYS A 92 0.71 5.32 3.22
N ALA A 93 0.25 4.15 3.69
CA ALA A 93 -0.86 4.04 4.64
C ALA A 93 -0.53 4.56 6.05
N THR A 94 0.72 4.40 6.47
CA THR A 94 1.18 4.83 7.80
C THR A 94 1.79 6.23 7.80
N GLY A 95 2.14 6.76 6.63
CA GLY A 95 2.91 8.00 6.49
C GLY A 95 4.37 7.88 6.95
N MET A 96 4.88 6.67 7.18
CA MET A 96 6.20 6.42 7.75
C MET A 96 7.05 5.54 6.80
N PRO A 97 7.79 6.14 5.86
CA PRO A 97 8.37 5.45 4.71
C PRO A 97 9.55 4.50 4.98
N THR A 98 10.03 4.44 6.21
CA THR A 98 11.26 3.70 6.57
C THR A 98 11.12 2.94 7.88
N GLN A 99 9.92 2.86 8.46
CA GLN A 99 9.74 2.12 9.70
C GLN A 99 9.54 0.64 9.44
N GLU A 100 10.32 -0.17 10.15
CA GLU A 100 10.00 -1.57 10.34
C GLU A 100 8.64 -1.67 11.05
N CYS A 101 7.80 -2.59 10.61
CA CYS A 101 6.51 -2.79 11.24
C CYS A 101 6.19 -4.28 11.39
N SER A 102 5.52 -4.60 12.50
CA SER A 102 4.96 -5.93 12.72
C SER A 102 3.44 -5.85 12.64
N PHE A 103 2.86 -6.75 11.87
CA PHE A 103 1.41 -6.84 11.72
C PHE A 103 1.01 -8.29 11.46
N ASP A 104 -0.27 -8.60 11.66
CA ASP A 104 -0.81 -9.89 11.24
C ASP A 104 -1.05 -9.85 9.73
N ILE A 105 -0.49 -10.81 8.99
CA ILE A 105 -0.60 -10.85 7.53
C ILE A 105 -2.06 -10.98 7.06
N GLY A 106 -2.93 -11.57 7.88
CA GLY A 106 -4.37 -11.65 7.62
C GLY A 106 -5.09 -10.30 7.71
N GLN A 107 -4.48 -9.30 8.36
CA GLN A 107 -5.04 -7.96 8.54
C GLN A 107 -4.68 -6.98 7.42
N LEU A 108 -4.08 -7.43 6.32
CA LEU A 108 -3.75 -6.55 5.18
C LEU A 108 -4.97 -5.81 4.59
N ALA A 109 -6.15 -6.42 4.68
CA ALA A 109 -7.41 -5.78 4.28
C ALA A 109 -7.73 -4.52 5.12
N GLU A 110 -7.29 -4.45 6.39
CA GLU A 110 -7.51 -3.31 7.26
C GLU A 110 -6.69 -2.09 6.79
N PHE A 111 -5.44 -2.28 6.38
CA PHE A 111 -4.62 -1.23 5.79
C PHE A 111 -5.21 -0.70 4.48
N ALA A 112 -5.76 -1.58 3.65
CA ALA A 112 -6.50 -1.16 2.45
C ALA A 112 -7.75 -0.32 2.83
N GLY A 113 -8.45 -0.70 3.91
CA GLY A 113 -9.57 0.07 4.46
C GLY A 113 -9.17 1.47 4.91
N MET A 114 -8.01 1.62 5.57
CA MET A 114 -7.48 2.93 5.99
C MET A 114 -7.21 3.84 4.79
N LEU A 115 -6.55 3.32 3.75
CA LEU A 115 -6.29 4.07 2.53
C LEU A 115 -7.57 4.46 1.79
N ARG A 116 -8.58 3.57 1.78
CA ARG A 116 -9.88 3.87 1.21
C ARG A 116 -10.53 5.06 1.92
N ALA A 117 -10.58 5.03 3.25
CA ALA A 117 -11.16 6.11 4.04
C ALA A 117 -10.44 7.45 3.77
N GLU A 118 -9.12 7.43 3.61
CA GLU A 118 -8.35 8.63 3.27
C GLU A 118 -8.62 9.17 1.87
N LEU A 119 -8.75 8.27 0.88
CA LEU A 119 -9.10 8.64 -0.50
C LEU A 119 -10.52 9.23 -0.55
N GLU A 120 -11.49 8.59 0.11
CA GLU A 120 -12.86 9.10 0.22
C GLU A 120 -12.91 10.47 0.92
N ALA A 121 -12.17 10.65 2.02
CA ALA A 121 -12.05 11.94 2.72
C ALA A 121 -11.40 13.03 1.85
N SER A 122 -10.60 12.64 0.85
CA SER A 122 -9.99 13.55 -0.13
C SER A 122 -10.88 13.82 -1.35
N GLY A 123 -12.12 13.31 -1.36
CA GLY A 123 -13.09 13.47 -2.44
C GLY A 123 -12.86 12.55 -3.63
N VAL A 124 -12.11 11.45 -3.46
CA VAL A 124 -11.92 10.44 -4.51
C VAL A 124 -13.10 9.49 -4.53
N GLU A 125 -13.76 9.38 -5.67
CA GLU A 125 -14.81 8.40 -5.92
C GLU A 125 -14.19 7.08 -6.42
N PHE A 126 -14.79 5.95 -6.03
CA PHE A 126 -14.33 4.62 -6.43
C PHE A 126 -15.27 4.06 -7.51
N ASP A 127 -14.72 3.72 -8.66
CA ASP A 127 -15.44 2.96 -9.68
C ASP A 127 -15.83 1.57 -9.14
N GLU A 128 -16.93 0.99 -9.63
CA GLU A 128 -17.40 -0.35 -9.23
C GLU A 128 -16.31 -1.43 -9.40
N SER A 129 -15.42 -1.28 -10.38
CA SER A 129 -14.29 -2.21 -10.62
C SER A 129 -13.17 -2.11 -9.56
N VAL A 130 -13.06 -0.96 -8.88
CA VAL A 130 -12.04 -0.68 -7.87
C VAL A 130 -12.60 -0.89 -6.46
N ALA A 131 -13.91 -0.72 -6.27
CA ALA A 131 -14.60 -0.87 -4.98
C ALA A 131 -14.65 -2.31 -4.43
N GLY A 132 -14.46 -3.34 -5.26
CA GLY A 132 -14.67 -4.74 -4.88
C GLY A 132 -16.16 -5.10 -4.78
N PRO A 133 -16.54 -6.39 -4.66
CA PRO A 133 -17.94 -6.78 -4.71
C PRO A 133 -18.69 -6.14 -3.54
N SER A 134 -19.54 -5.17 -3.85
CA SER A 134 -20.59 -4.72 -2.95
C SER A 134 -21.39 -5.96 -2.59
N HIS A 135 -21.26 -6.44 -1.35
CA HIS A 135 -22.25 -7.34 -0.78
C HIS A 135 -23.55 -6.56 -0.68
N GLU A 136 -24.30 -6.51 -1.78
CA GLU A 136 -25.74 -6.37 -1.77
C GLU A 136 -26.27 -7.47 -0.87
N ARG A 137 -26.58 -7.08 0.36
CA ARG A 137 -27.36 -7.88 1.28
C ARG A 137 -28.73 -8.04 0.63
N ASN A 138 -28.95 -9.20 0.04
CA ASN A 138 -30.29 -9.68 -0.29
C ASN A 138 -31.17 -9.51 0.96
N ARG A 139 -32.22 -8.72 0.81
CA ARG A 139 -33.41 -8.74 1.67
C ARG A 139 -34.46 -9.62 1.01
#